data_AF-A0A7X7H1D6-F1
#
_entry.id   AF-A0A7X7H1D6-F1
#
_cell.length_a   1.000
_cell.length_b   1.000
_cell.length_c   1.000
_cell.angle_alpha   90.00
_cell.angle_beta   90.00
_cell.angle_gamma   90.00
#
_symmetry.space_group_name_H-M   'P 1'
#
loop_
_entity.id
_entity.type
_entity.pdbx_description
1 polymer ?
#
loop_
_entity_poly.entity_id
_entity_poly.type
_entity_poly.pdbx_seq_one_letter_code
_entity_poly.pdbx_strand_id
1 'polypeptide(L)'
;ATGRLVIKLPEDYRMLKGSPYDITLEEGDRLYIPDKPGTVQVIGSVLTPAAFVYREGQPFNAYVKMAGGYSTSASPRRTYIMKADGSTIRALAGNKPRIVEEGDFIVVPEKVQFSSSMRNTLNIVDIIYKFALGVAAVNNITK
;
A
#
# COMPACT_ATOMS: atom_id res chain seq x y z
N ALA A 1 -23.50 -7.64 -12.67
CA ALA A 1 -22.59 -7.08 -11.66
C ALA A 1 -22.72 -5.57 -11.71
N THR A 2 -23.01 -4.91 -10.58
CA THR A 2 -22.99 -3.43 -10.50
C THR A 2 -21.54 -2.96 -10.53
N GLY A 3 -21.06 -2.55 -11.70
CA GLY A 3 -19.73 -1.96 -11.85
C GLY A 3 -19.67 -0.55 -11.27
N ARG A 4 -18.50 -0.11 -10.82
CA ARG A 4 -18.23 1.28 -10.43
C ARG A 4 -17.24 1.86 -11.43
N LEU A 5 -17.66 2.90 -12.15
CA LEU A 5 -16.80 3.66 -13.03
C LEU A 5 -16.40 4.97 -12.34
N VAL A 6 -15.09 5.20 -12.20
CA VAL A 6 -14.57 6.46 -11.66
C VAL A 6 -14.29 7.39 -12.83
N ILE A 7 -14.90 8.57 -12.82
CA ILE A 7 -14.71 9.60 -13.84
C ILE A 7 -14.02 10.82 -13.22
N LYS A 8 -13.14 11.46 -14.00
CA LYS A 8 -12.56 12.73 -13.60
C LYS A 8 -13.43 13.86 -14.13
N LEU A 9 -14.07 14.59 -13.21
CA LEU A 9 -14.89 15.74 -13.56
C LEU A 9 -13.99 16.99 -13.70
N PRO A 10 -13.92 17.62 -14.89
CA PRO A 10 -13.28 18.92 -15.06
C PRO A 10 -14.11 20.02 -14.37
N GLU A 11 -13.49 21.17 -14.09
CA GLU A 11 -14.19 22.32 -13.52
C GLU A 11 -15.28 22.86 -14.46
N ASP A 12 -15.00 22.88 -15.77
CA ASP A 12 -16.01 23.12 -16.80
C ASP A 12 -16.51 21.79 -17.38
N TYR A 13 -17.76 21.44 -17.04
CA TYR A 13 -18.42 20.21 -17.49
C TYR A 13 -18.48 20.08 -19.02
N ARG A 14 -18.40 21.17 -19.78
CA ARG A 14 -18.39 21.14 -21.25
C ARG A 14 -17.15 20.43 -21.80
N MET A 15 -16.06 20.41 -21.03
CA MET A 15 -14.83 19.70 -21.38
C MET A 15 -14.98 18.18 -21.32
N LEU A 16 -16.10 17.67 -20.77
CA LEU A 16 -16.38 16.24 -20.83
C LEU A 16 -16.62 15.79 -22.28
N LYS A 17 -17.24 16.62 -23.11
CA LYS A 17 -17.60 16.26 -24.49
C LYS A 17 -16.35 15.95 -25.32
N GLY A 18 -16.28 14.75 -25.88
CA GLY A 18 -15.14 14.24 -26.65
C GLY A 18 -13.93 13.82 -25.79
N SER A 19 -14.04 13.86 -24.46
CA SER A 19 -13.01 13.33 -23.56
C SER A 19 -13.17 11.81 -23.37
N PRO A 20 -12.17 11.12 -22.79
CA PRO A 20 -12.32 9.72 -22.37
C PRO A 20 -13.42 9.48 -21.31
N TYR A 21 -13.96 10.56 -20.72
CA TYR A 21 -15.03 10.53 -19.72
C TYR A 21 -16.39 10.95 -20.32
N ASP A 22 -16.49 11.12 -21.64
CA ASP A 22 -17.76 11.34 -22.37
C ASP A 22 -18.53 10.03 -22.49
N ILE A 23 -19.13 9.60 -21.38
CA ILE A 23 -19.83 8.32 -21.29
C ILE A 23 -21.34 8.52 -21.42
N THR A 24 -21.99 7.64 -22.18
CA THR A 24 -23.45 7.55 -22.23
C THR A 24 -23.93 6.80 -20.99
N LEU A 25 -24.94 7.35 -20.29
CA LEU A 25 -25.61 6.70 -19.18
C LEU A 25 -26.82 5.92 -19.67
N GLU A 26 -27.06 4.75 -19.08
CA GLU A 26 -28.22 3.90 -19.36
C GLU A 26 -29.27 3.99 -18.24
N GLU A 27 -30.46 3.48 -18.51
CA GLU A 27 -31.54 3.44 -17.51
C GLU A 27 -31.10 2.58 -16.31
N GLY A 28 -31.18 3.18 -15.11
CA GLY A 28 -30.77 2.54 -13.86
C GLY A 28 -29.37 2.91 -13.38
N ASP A 29 -28.58 3.61 -14.20
CA ASP A 29 -27.31 4.17 -13.75
C ASP A 29 -27.51 5.27 -12.70
N ARG A 30 -26.54 5.41 -11.79
CA ARG A 30 -26.57 6.42 -10.72
C ARG A 30 -25.27 7.20 -10.70
N LEU A 31 -25.38 8.52 -10.85
CA LEU A 31 -24.27 9.43 -10.64
C LEU A 31 -24.19 9.81 -9.15
N TYR A 32 -23.02 9.57 -8.55
CA TYR A 32 -22.75 9.93 -7.16
C TYR A 32 -21.55 10.87 -7.11
N ILE A 33 -21.75 12.09 -6.61
CA ILE A 33 -20.71 13.11 -6.43
C ILE A 33 -20.57 13.35 -4.92
N PRO A 34 -19.47 12.90 -4.30
CA PRO A 34 -19.24 13.13 -2.88
C PRO A 34 -18.79 14.57 -2.61
N ASP A 35 -18.95 15.00 -1.36
CA ASP A 35 -18.33 16.25 -0.88
C ASP A 35 -16.80 16.15 -0.95
N LYS A 36 -16.14 17.29 -1.19
CA LYS A 36 -14.67 17.38 -1.11
C LYS A 36 -14.25 17.47 0.37
N PRO A 37 -13.56 16.44 0.90
CA PRO A 37 -13.17 16.47 2.29
C PRO A 37 -11.90 17.33 2.44
N GLY A 38 -11.99 18.45 3.17
CA GLY A 38 -10.89 19.40 3.47
C GLY A 38 -9.72 18.84 4.30
N THR A 39 -9.47 17.54 4.20
CA THR A 39 -8.56 16.77 5.05
C THR A 39 -7.75 15.76 4.25
N VAL A 40 -6.58 15.42 4.79
CA VAL A 40 -5.77 14.27 4.38
C VAL A 40 -5.82 13.25 5.50
N GLN A 41 -6.13 12.00 5.16
CA GLN A 41 -6.25 10.92 6.13
C GLN A 41 -4.90 10.20 6.27
N VAL A 42 -4.39 10.03 7.48
CA VAL A 42 -3.19 9.20 7.75
C VAL A 42 -3.61 7.93 8.49
N ILE A 43 -3.27 6.76 7.92
CA ILE A 43 -3.63 5.45 8.49
C ILE A 43 -2.48 4.44 8.46
N GLY A 44 -2.63 3.39 9.26
CA GLY A 44 -1.69 2.28 9.36
C GLY A 44 -0.67 2.47 10.48
N SER A 45 0.56 2.05 10.27
CA SER A 45 1.64 2.00 11.25
C SER A 45 2.26 3.38 11.54
N VAL A 46 1.46 4.29 12.07
CA VAL A 46 1.87 5.60 12.61
C VAL A 46 1.53 5.67 14.10
N LEU A 47 2.05 6.66 14.83
CA LEU A 47 1.79 6.78 16.27
C LEU A 47 0.31 7.12 16.56
N THR A 48 -0.28 8.02 15.79
CA THR A 48 -1.68 8.43 15.96
C THR A 48 -2.36 8.59 14.61
N PRO A 49 -3.05 7.54 14.11
CA PRO A 49 -3.86 7.63 12.90
C PRO A 49 -4.98 8.65 13.06
N ALA A 50 -5.09 9.61 12.14
CA ALA A 50 -6.09 10.68 12.20
C ALA A 50 -6.28 11.36 10.83
N ALA A 51 -7.35 12.14 10.71
CA ALA A 51 -7.55 13.09 9.62
C ALA A 51 -6.92 14.44 10.00
N PHE A 52 -6.18 15.04 9.09
CA PHE A 52 -5.55 16.35 9.29
C PHE A 52 -6.05 17.32 8.24
N VAL A 53 -6.25 18.58 8.62
CA VAL A 53 -6.66 19.64 7.68
C VAL A 53 -5.66 19.72 6.53
N TYR A 54 -6.18 19.67 5.30
CA TYR A 54 -5.38 19.81 4.09
C TYR A 54 -4.75 21.20 4.03
N ARG A 55 -3.47 21.23 3.64
CA ARG A 55 -2.71 22.44 3.38
C ARG A 55 -2.02 22.32 2.05
N GLU A 56 -2.22 23.33 1.21
CA GLU A 56 -1.68 23.39 -0.14
C GLU A 56 -0.15 23.25 -0.13
N GLY A 57 0.36 22.45 -1.07
CA GLY A 57 1.79 22.22 -1.27
C GLY A 57 2.46 21.38 -0.17
N GLN A 58 1.73 20.89 0.83
CA GLN A 58 2.34 20.05 1.86
C GLN A 58 2.64 18.64 1.33
N PRO A 59 3.86 18.11 1.58
CA PRO A 59 4.21 16.75 1.20
C PRO A 59 3.69 15.74 2.23
N PHE A 60 3.56 14.47 1.81
CA PHE A 60 3.03 13.39 2.66
C PHE A 60 3.74 13.25 4.01
N ASN A 61 5.06 13.47 4.07
CA ASN A 61 5.86 13.33 5.28
C ASN A 61 5.53 14.39 6.33
N ALA A 62 4.99 15.55 5.94
CA ALA A 62 4.50 16.55 6.89
C ALA A 62 3.31 16.00 7.67
N TYR A 63 2.37 15.35 7.00
CA TYR A 63 1.20 14.72 7.61
C TYR A 63 1.56 13.50 8.46
N VAL A 64 2.52 12.68 8.01
CA VAL A 64 3.05 11.59 8.85
C VAL A 64 3.67 12.14 10.14
N LYS A 65 4.35 13.30 10.08
CA LYS A 65 4.87 13.98 11.28
C LYS A 65 3.75 14.49 12.18
N MET A 66 2.65 15.02 11.62
CA MET A 66 1.46 15.41 12.40
C MET A 66 0.82 14.20 13.11
N ALA A 67 0.87 13.02 12.48
CA ALA A 67 0.47 11.75 13.08
C ALA A 67 1.45 11.19 14.13
N GLY A 68 2.40 12.00 14.59
CA GLY A 68 3.41 11.59 15.58
C GLY A 68 4.57 10.77 15.01
N GLY A 69 4.68 10.66 13.68
CA GLY A 69 5.71 9.89 12.99
C GLY A 69 5.34 8.42 12.78
N TYR A 70 6.30 7.68 12.25
CA TYR A 70 6.17 6.24 12.00
C TYR A 70 6.24 5.43 13.31
N SER A 71 5.44 4.36 13.42
CA SER A 71 5.61 3.39 14.50
C SER A 71 6.87 2.55 14.31
N THR A 72 7.29 1.81 15.35
CA THR A 72 8.48 0.94 15.30
C THR A 72 8.34 -0.21 14.27
N SER A 73 7.12 -0.72 14.11
CA SER A 73 6.80 -1.78 13.17
C SER A 73 6.53 -1.27 11.75
N ALA A 74 6.46 0.04 11.52
CA ALA A 74 6.16 0.62 10.21
C ALA A 74 7.19 0.29 9.14
N SER A 75 6.76 0.26 7.88
CA SER A 75 7.63 0.18 6.69
C SER A 75 7.63 1.52 5.92
N PRO A 76 8.43 2.52 6.33
CA PRO A 76 8.42 3.85 5.71
C PRO A 76 8.64 3.84 4.19
N ARG A 77 9.57 3.00 3.71
CA ARG A 77 9.88 2.84 2.27
C ARG A 77 8.70 2.34 1.43
N ARG A 78 7.70 1.75 2.07
CA ARG A 78 6.46 1.25 1.46
C ARG A 78 5.27 2.14 1.80
N THR A 79 5.48 3.41 2.14
CA THR A 79 4.36 4.36 2.29
C THR A 79 3.70 4.61 0.94
N TYR A 80 2.37 4.57 0.91
CA TYR A 80 1.56 4.83 -0.27
C TYR A 80 0.68 6.06 -0.04
N ILE A 81 0.38 6.78 -1.11
CA ILE A 81 -0.68 7.79 -1.14
C ILE A 81 -1.77 7.20 -2.04
N MET A 82 -2.92 6.93 -1.46
CA MET A 82 -4.12 6.57 -2.19
C MET A 82 -4.91 7.84 -2.45
N LYS A 83 -5.10 8.16 -3.72
CA LYS A 83 -5.79 9.35 -4.21
C LYS A 83 -7.29 9.21 -4.04
N ALA A 84 -8.02 10.32 -4.02
CA ALA A 84 -9.48 10.32 -3.93
C ALA A 84 -10.16 9.53 -5.08
N ASP A 85 -9.53 9.44 -6.25
CA ASP A 85 -10.00 8.62 -7.39
C ASP A 85 -9.71 7.11 -7.25
N GLY A 86 -9.07 6.70 -6.15
CA GLY A 86 -8.68 5.32 -5.87
C GLY A 86 -7.35 4.90 -6.49
N SER A 87 -6.70 5.74 -7.29
CA SER A 87 -5.34 5.47 -7.77
C SER A 87 -4.35 5.48 -6.61
N THR A 88 -3.31 4.67 -6.70
CA THR A 88 -2.31 4.54 -5.62
C THR A 88 -0.92 4.83 -6.15
N ILE A 89 -0.21 5.72 -5.46
CA ILE A 89 1.17 6.09 -5.79
C ILE A 89 2.09 5.80 -4.61
N ARG A 90 3.35 5.43 -4.89
CA ARG A 90 4.38 5.30 -3.85
C ARG A 90 4.81 6.69 -3.39
N ALA A 91 4.76 6.94 -2.08
CA ALA A 91 5.09 8.24 -1.51
C ALA A 91 6.57 8.63 -1.70
N LEU A 92 7.45 7.63 -1.72
CA LEU A 92 8.91 7.76 -1.86
C LEU A 92 9.41 7.37 -3.26
N ALA A 93 8.67 7.74 -4.31
CA ALA A 93 9.09 7.51 -5.70
C ALA A 93 9.84 8.73 -6.28
N GLY A 94 11.18 8.65 -6.30
CA GLY A 94 12.08 9.67 -6.86
C GLY A 94 12.79 10.51 -5.78
N ASN A 95 13.45 11.60 -6.20
CA ASN A 95 14.23 12.48 -5.31
C ASN A 95 13.40 13.53 -4.56
N LYS A 96 12.13 13.75 -4.93
CA LYS A 96 11.26 14.75 -4.31
C LYS A 96 10.09 14.07 -3.58
N PRO A 97 9.76 14.49 -2.34
CA PRO A 97 8.56 14.04 -1.65
C PRO A 97 7.31 14.35 -2.48
N ARG A 98 6.37 13.40 -2.53
CA ARG A 98 5.10 13.61 -3.24
C ARG A 98 4.21 14.57 -2.44
N ILE A 99 3.64 15.53 -3.16
CA ILE A 99 2.61 16.44 -2.67
C ILE A 99 1.32 15.62 -2.55
N VAL A 100 0.59 15.84 -1.46
CA VAL A 100 -0.75 15.27 -1.29
C VAL A 100 -1.79 16.30 -1.68
N GLU A 101 -2.94 15.82 -2.13
CA GLU A 101 -4.10 16.64 -2.44
C GLU A 101 -5.19 16.41 -1.38
N GLU A 102 -6.18 17.28 -1.40
CA GLU A 102 -7.38 17.17 -0.57
C GLU A 102 -8.08 15.81 -0.79
N GLY A 103 -8.44 15.12 0.29
CA GLY A 103 -9.07 13.80 0.26
C GLY A 103 -8.14 12.61 0.02
N ASP A 104 -6.83 12.83 -0.06
CA ASP A 104 -5.86 11.75 -0.12
C ASP A 104 -5.75 10.96 1.19
N PHE A 105 -5.41 9.69 1.06
CA PHE A 105 -5.08 8.79 2.15
C PHE A 105 -3.59 8.44 2.12
N ILE A 106 -2.88 8.75 3.20
CA ILE A 106 -1.50 8.29 3.41
C ILE A 106 -1.57 6.97 4.16
N VAL A 107 -1.16 5.90 3.48
CA VAL A 107 -1.20 4.53 4.00
C VAL A 107 0.21 4.09 4.34
N VAL A 108 0.44 3.85 5.62
CA VAL A 108 1.72 3.36 6.14
C VAL A 108 1.58 1.88 6.51
N PRO A 109 2.15 0.94 5.74
CA PRO A 109 2.05 -0.47 6.07
C PRO A 109 3.03 -0.88 7.18
N GLU A 110 2.74 -2.01 7.80
CA GLU A 110 3.64 -2.67 8.73
C GLU A 110 4.76 -3.44 7.99
N LYS A 111 5.91 -3.63 8.65
CA LYS A 111 6.98 -4.50 8.18
C LYS A 111 6.47 -5.94 8.22
N VAL A 112 6.36 -6.56 7.05
CA VAL A 112 6.10 -8.00 6.95
C VAL A 112 7.36 -8.75 7.38
N GLN A 113 7.39 -9.17 8.64
CA GLN A 113 8.41 -10.09 9.14
C GLN A 113 7.90 -11.51 8.91
N PHE A 114 8.17 -12.08 7.73
CA PHE A 114 8.02 -13.52 7.57
C PHE A 114 9.02 -14.17 8.52
N SER A 115 8.54 -14.81 9.58
CA SER A 115 9.43 -15.63 10.39
C SER A 115 10.03 -16.69 9.47
N SER A 116 11.35 -16.74 9.44
CA SER A 116 12.12 -17.69 8.65
C SER A 116 12.02 -19.13 9.17
N SER A 117 10.91 -19.49 9.81
CA SER A 117 10.68 -20.83 10.39
C SER A 117 10.48 -21.92 9.34
N MET A 118 10.31 -21.58 8.05
CA MET A 118 10.26 -22.55 6.94
C MET A 118 11.66 -22.97 6.43
N ARG A 119 12.77 -22.39 6.94
CA ARG A 119 14.13 -22.89 6.65
C ARG A 119 14.57 -24.05 7.55
N ASN A 120 13.84 -24.33 8.64
CA ASN A 120 14.19 -25.40 9.59
C ASN A 120 13.82 -26.81 9.13
N THR A 121 13.03 -26.98 8.07
CA THR A 121 12.66 -28.30 7.54
C THR A 121 13.77 -28.94 6.70
N LEU A 122 14.66 -28.15 6.08
CA LEU A 122 15.82 -28.66 5.33
C LEU A 122 16.93 -29.22 6.24
N ASN A 123 17.02 -28.74 7.49
CA ASN A 123 18.01 -29.24 8.45
C ASN A 123 17.72 -30.70 8.87
N ILE A 124 16.44 -31.09 8.97
CA ILE A 124 16.06 -32.46 9.35
C ILE A 124 16.44 -33.46 8.25
N VAL A 125 16.21 -33.11 6.98
CA VAL A 125 16.58 -33.95 5.84
C VAL A 125 18.10 -34.15 5.76
N ASP A 126 18.88 -33.09 6.00
CA ASP A 126 20.34 -33.15 6.01
C ASP A 126 20.89 -34.01 7.17
N ILE A 127 20.27 -33.92 8.36
CA ILE A 127 20.60 -34.79 9.50
C ILE A 127 20.32 -36.26 9.16
N ILE A 128 19.13 -36.58 8.63
CA ILE A 128 18.76 -37.95 8.24
C ILE A 128 19.73 -38.50 7.18
N TYR A 129 20.08 -37.69 6.18
CA TYR A 129 21.03 -38.07 5.13
C TYR A 129 22.43 -38.36 5.70
N LYS A 130 22.93 -37.52 6.61
CA LYS A 130 24.22 -37.71 7.29
C LYS A 130 24.24 -38.94 8.19
N PHE A 131 23.13 -39.25 8.86
CA PHE A 131 22.98 -40.50 9.60
C PHE A 131 23.05 -41.73 8.68
N ALA A 132 22.36 -41.70 7.54
CA ALA A 132 22.38 -42.79 6.58
C ALA A 132 23.78 -43.05 5.99
N LEU A 133 24.51 -41.99 5.64
CA LEU A 133 25.90 -42.08 5.18
C LEU A 133 26.84 -42.64 6.26
N GLY A 134 26.66 -42.22 7.52
CA GLY A 134 27.45 -42.73 8.64
C GLY A 134 27.28 -44.23 8.86
N VAL A 135 26.03 -44.73 8.81
CA VAL A 135 25.74 -46.17 8.93
C VAL A 135 26.33 -46.97 7.75
N ALA A 136 26.24 -46.44 6.54
CA ALA A 136 26.83 -47.08 5.36
C ALA A 136 28.38 -47.16 5.44
N ALA A 137 29.03 -46.12 5.97
CA ALA A 137 30.47 -46.10 6.16
C ALA A 137 30.94 -47.13 7.21
N VAL A 138 30.22 -47.26 8.34
CA VAL A 138 30.55 -48.24 9.39
C VAL A 138 30.43 -49.68 8.87
N ASN A 139 29.37 -50.00 8.12
CA ASN A 139 29.16 -51.34 7.57
C ASN A 139 30.23 -51.78 6.55
N ASN A 140 30.92 -50.83 5.89
CA ASN A 140 32.01 -51.13 4.95
C ASN A 140 33.37 -51.30 5.64
N ILE A 141 33.53 -50.89 6.90
CA ILE A 141 34.78 -51.04 7.67
C ILE A 141 34.79 -52.35 8.48
N THR A 142 33.60 -52.87 8.83
CA THR A 142 33.45 -54.12 9.62
C THR A 142 33.21 -55.38 8.77
N LYS A 143 33.48 -55.33 7.45
CA LYS A 143 33.60 -56.50 6.56
C LYS A 143 35.05 -56.69 6.16
#